data_AF-A0A8T5USA8-F1
#
_entry.id   AF-A0A8T5USA8-F1
#
_cell.length_a   1.000
_cell.length_b   1.000
_cell.length_c   1.000
_cell.angle_alpha   90.00
_cell.angle_beta   90.00
_cell.angle_gamma   90.00
#
_symmetry.space_group_name_H-M   'P 1'
#
loop_
_entity.id
_entity.type
_entity.pdbx_description
1 polymer ?
#
loop_
_entity_poly.entity_id
_entity_poly.type
_entity_poly.pdbx_seq_one_letter_code
_entity_poly.pdbx_strand_id
1 'polypeptide(L)' 'MERLTLKQYRQMVAKVIEFKKLNGEMPAYTIVDGCKITKSVYVDMIETANKFLLEMGRNPEIVEIGKTTDMNCNIMKF' A
#
# COMPACT_ATOMS: atom_id res chain seq x y z
N MET A 1 -1.25 14.68 4.29
CA MET A 1 -1.03 13.25 4.59
C MET A 1 -1.63 12.51 3.43
N GLU A 2 -0.85 11.69 2.73
CA GLU A 2 -1.37 10.85 1.66
C GLU A 2 -2.06 9.64 2.28
N ARG A 3 -3.27 9.32 1.79
CA ARG A 3 -4.11 8.26 2.35
C ARG A 3 -4.57 7.37 1.21
N LEU A 4 -4.45 6.06 1.41
CA LEU A 4 -5.05 5.09 0.51
C LEU A 4 -6.45 4.78 1.00
N THR A 5 -7.43 4.91 0.11
CA THR A 5 -8.75 4.34 0.39
C THR A 5 -8.64 2.83 0.52
N LEU A 6 -9.54 2.19 1.28
CA LEU A 6 -9.56 0.73 1.44
C LEU A 6 -9.53 0.00 0.09
N LYS A 7 -10.25 0.53 -0.90
CA LYS A 7 -10.32 -0.01 -2.25
C LYS A 7 -8.95 0.03 -2.92
N GLN A 8 -8.28 1.17 -2.88
CA GLN A 8 -6.94 1.34 -3.46
C GLN A 8 -5.90 0.46 -2.75
N TYR A 9 -5.96 0.37 -1.41
CA TYR A 9 -5.11 -0.52 -0.64
C TYR A 9 -5.32 -2.00 -1.05
N ARG A 10 -6.57 -2.47 -1.10
CA ARG A 10 -6.89 -3.84 -1.52
C ARG A 10 -6.42 -4.14 -2.94
N GLN A 11 -6.60 -3.20 -3.86
CA GLN A 11 -6.11 -3.33 -5.24
C GLN A 11 -4.58 -3.38 -5.30
N MET A 12 -3.90 -2.56 -4.50
CA MET A 12 -2.44 -2.56 -4.41
C MET A 12 -1.93 -3.90 -3.88
N VAL A 13 -2.52 -4.42 -2.79
CA VAL A 13 -2.16 -5.73 -2.22
C VAL A 13 -2.42 -6.86 -3.20
N ALA A 14 -3.56 -6.85 -3.90
CA ALA A 14 -3.87 -7.86 -4.92
C ALA A 14 -2.80 -7.89 -6.03
N LYS A 15 -2.42 -6.72 -6.57
CA LYS A 15 -1.36 -6.60 -7.58
C LYS A 15 -0.01 -7.11 -7.07
N VAL A 16 0.37 -6.77 -5.84
CA VAL A 16 1.62 -7.23 -5.22
C VAL A 16 1.62 -8.76 -5.08
N ILE A 17 0.50 -9.35 -4.66
CA ILE A 17 0.36 -10.81 -4.53
C ILE A 17 0.42 -11.50 -5.90
N GLU A 18 -0.28 -10.97 -6.91
CA GLU A 18 -0.22 -11.50 -8.28
C GLU A 18 1.19 -11.43 -8.85
N PHE A 19 1.88 -10.29 -8.68
CA PHE A 19 3.26 -10.15 -9.11
C PHE A 19 4.18 -11.18 -8.44
N LYS A 20 4.02 -11.40 -7.13
CA LYS A 20 4.77 -12.41 -6.39
C LYS A 20 4.49 -13.83 -6.88
N LYS A 21 3.24 -14.15 -7.21
CA LYS A 21 2.89 -15.47 -7.77
C LYS A 21 3.55 -15.73 -9.12
N LEU A 22 3.69 -14.69 -9.96
CA LEU A 22 4.27 -14.81 -11.29
C LEU A 22 5.81 -14.81 -11.29
N ASN A 23 6.44 -14.02 -10.42
CA ASN A 23 7.89 -13.80 -10.43
C ASN A 23 8.63 -14.49 -9.27
N GLY A 24 7.91 -15.03 -8.28
CA GLY A 24 8.47 -15.60 -7.05
C GLY A 24 8.86 -14.57 -5.99
N GLU A 25 8.99 -13.30 -6.36
CA GLU A 25 9.39 -12.21 -5.48
C GLU A 25 8.42 -11.02 -5.47
N MET A 26 8.44 -10.23 -4.39
CA MET A 26 7.61 -9.02 -4.30
C MET A 26 8.23 -7.88 -5.14
N PRO A 27 7.39 -7.05 -5.82
CA PRO A 27 7.87 -5.99 -6.69
C PRO A 27 8.67 -4.93 -5.92
N ALA A 28 9.63 -4.26 -6.57
CA ALA A 28 10.44 -3.22 -5.91
C ALA A 28 9.62 -1.96 -5.53
N TYR A 29 8.51 -1.72 -6.24
CA TYR A 29 7.56 -0.64 -5.98
C TYR A 29 6.21 -0.98 -6.60
N THR A 30 5.17 -0.28 -6.18
CA THR A 30 3.83 -0.32 -6.76
C THR A 30 3.37 1.09 -7.11
N ILE A 31 2.47 1.22 -8.08
CA ILE A 31 1.89 2.51 -8.47
C ILE A 31 0.40 2.48 -8.15
N VAL A 32 -0.03 3.43 -7.34
CA VAL A 32 -1.44 3.61 -6.96
C VAL A 32 -1.81 5.05 -7.21
N ASP A 33 -2.83 5.30 -8.04
CA ASP A 33 -3.29 6.65 -8.40
C ASP A 33 -2.18 7.58 -8.94
N GLY A 34 -1.20 7.02 -9.65
CA GLY A 34 -0.03 7.76 -10.13
C GLY A 34 1.03 8.06 -9.06
N CYS A 35 0.80 7.68 -7.80
CA CYS A 35 1.82 7.70 -6.76
C CYS A 35 2.67 6.43 -6.82
N LYS A 36 4.00 6.59 -6.93
CA LYS A 36 4.94 5.47 -6.75
C LYS A 36 5.16 5.23 -5.25
N ILE A 37 4.87 4.01 -4.81
CA ILE A 37 5.05 3.55 -3.43
C ILE A 37 6.14 2.47 -3.44
N THR A 38 7.24 2.72 -2.73
CA THR A 38 8.37 1.80 -2.66
C THR A 38 8.04 0.57 -1.80
N LYS A 39 8.82 -0.50 -1.98
CA LYS A 39 8.67 -1.75 -1.23
C LYS A 39 8.66 -1.60 0.27
N SER A 40 9.57 -0.81 0.84
CA SER A 40 9.58 -0.54 2.27
C SER A 40 8.27 0.07 2.75
N VAL A 41 7.73 1.06 2.01
CA VAL A 41 6.50 1.76 2.38
C VAL A 41 5.28 0.85 2.30
N TYR A 42 5.05 0.17 1.18
CA TYR A 42 3.84 -0.66 1.09
C TYR A 42 3.90 -1.91 1.98
N VAL A 43 5.10 -2.44 2.28
CA VAL A 43 5.26 -3.57 3.23
C VAL A 43 4.88 -3.12 4.63
N ASP A 44 5.38 -1.96 5.09
CA ASP A 44 5.02 -1.38 6.38
C ASP A 44 3.50 -1.14 6.50
N MET A 45 2.87 -0.67 5.42
CA MET A 45 1.40 -0.55 5.36
C MET A 45 0.68 -1.88 5.54
N ILE A 46 1.16 -2.94 4.86
CA ILE A 46 0.57 -4.28 4.96
C ILE A 46 0.76 -4.84 6.37
N GLU A 47 1.94 -4.70 6.95
CA GLU A 47 2.23 -5.14 8.33
C GLU A 47 1.34 -4.41 9.33
N THR A 48 1.20 -3.10 9.21
CA THR A 48 0.32 -2.29 10.07
C THR A 48 -1.14 -2.73 9.95
N ALA A 49 -1.63 -2.96 8.72
CA ALA A 49 -2.99 -3.43 8.49
C ALA A 49 -3.22 -4.85 9.05
N ASN A 50 -2.24 -5.74 8.91
CA ASN A 50 -2.29 -7.09 9.47
C ASN A 50 -2.26 -7.08 11.00
N LYS A 51 -1.42 -6.24 11.60
CA LYS A 51 -1.37 -6.05 13.05
C LYS A 51 -2.72 -5.56 13.57
N PHE A 52 -3.31 -4.57 12.91
CA PHE A 52 -4.65 -4.07 13.26
C PHE A 52 -5.72 -5.18 13.15
N LEU A 53 -5.67 -6.00 12.10
CA LEU A 53 -6.58 -7.14 11.94
C LEU A 53 -6.43 -8.16 13.08
N LEU A 54 -5.20 -8.47 13.48
CA LEU A 54 -4.91 -9.41 14.57
C LEU A 54 -5.34 -8.87 15.93
N GLU A 55 -5.15 -7.57 16.19
CA GLU A 55 -5.47 -6.93 17.48
C GLU A 55 -6.97 -6.65 17.63
N MET A 56 -7.64 -6.17 16.57
CA MET A 56 -9.04 -5.74 16.63
C MET A 56 -10.03 -6.77 16.09
N GLY A 57 -9.56 -7.85 15.44
CA GLY A 57 -10.41 -8.85 14.79
C GLY A 57 -11.23 -8.31 13.61
N ARG A 58 -10.91 -7.10 13.13
CA ARG A 58 -11.60 -6.42 12.03
C ARG A 58 -10.58 -5.72 11.13
N ASN A 59 -10.92 -5.64 9.85
CA ASN A 59 -10.09 -4.97 8.86
C ASN A 59 -10.15 -3.45 9.09
N PRO A 60 -9.04 -2.70 9.03
CA PRO A 60 -9.06 -1.24 9.16
C PRO A 60 -9.91 -0.64 8.04
N GLU A 61 -10.65 0.44 8.31
CA GLU A 61 -11.45 1.16 7.31
C GLU A 61 -10.57 2.05 6.39
N ILE A 62 -9.44 2.51 6.91
CA ILE A 62 -8.49 3.41 6.22
C ILE A 62 -7.08 2.94 6.56
N VAL A 63 -6.19 2.91 5.56
CA VAL A 63 -4.76 2.69 5.78
C VAL A 63 -4.03 3.98 5.42
N GLU A 64 -3.45 4.63 6.43
CA GLU A 64 -2.65 5.85 6.23
C GLU A 64 -1.27 5.48 5.73
N ILE A 65 -0.76 6.22 4.74
CA ILE A 65 0.63 6.07 4.33
C ILE A 65 1.47 6.88 5.30
N GLY A 66 2.30 6.20 6.09
CA GLY A 66 3.27 6.86 6.96
C GLY A 66 4.10 7.87 6.17
N LYS A 67 4.40 9.02 6.78
CA LYS A 67 5.29 10.05 6.20
C LYS A 67 6.72 9.49 6.11
N THR A 68 6.95 8.59 5.18
CA THR A 68 8.28 8.11 4.84
C THR A 68 8.59 8.69 3.47
N THR A 69 9.66 9.48 3.44
CA THR A 69 10.07 10.54 2.52
C THR A 69 10.31 10.14 1.04
N ASP A 70 9.66 9.09 0.53
CA ASP A 70 9.98 8.43 -0.75
C ASP A 70 8.77 8.27 -1.70
N MET A 71 7.72 9.09 -1.53
CA MET A 71 6.59 9.15 -2.46
C MET A 71 6.79 10.28 -3.46
N ASN A 72 6.85 9.92 -4.74
CA ASN A 72 6.76 10.87 -5.85
C ASN A 72 5.33 10.77 -6.41
N CYS A 73 4.42 11.57 -5.86
CA CYS A 73 3.04 11.61 -6.32
C CYS A 73 2.78 12.89 -7.13
N ASN A 74 2.50 12.72 -8.41
CA ASN A 74 2.15 13.81 -9.32
C ASN A 74 0.62 13.90 -9.40
N ILE A 75 -0.02 14.27 -8.30
CA ILE A 75 -1.46 14.51 -8.28
C ILE A 75 -1.67 15.84 -8.99
N MET A 76 -2.22 15.81 -10.21
CA MET A 76 -2.72 17.01 -10.89
C MET A 76 -3.73 17.67 -9.95
N LYS A 77 -3.34 18.82 -9.38
CA LYS A 77 -4.24 19.73 -8.68
C LYS A 77 -5.18 20.31 -9.73
N PHE A 78 -6.44 19.87 -9.73
CA PHE A 78 -7.53 20.63 -10.36
C PHE A 78 -8.02 21.69 -9.39
#